data_AF-A0A518CL20-F1
#
_entry.id   AF-A0A518CL20-F1
#
_cell.length_a   1.000
_cell.length_b   1.000
_cell.length_c   1.000
_cell.angle_alpha   90.00
_cell.angle_beta   90.00
_cell.angle_gamma   90.00
#
_symmetry.space_group_name_H-M   'P 1'
#
loop_
_entity.id
_entity.type
_entity.pdbx_description
1 polymer ?
#
loop_
_entity_poly.entity_id
_entity_poly.type
_entity_poly.pdbx_seq_one_letter_code
_entity_poly.pdbx_strand_id
1 'polypeptide(L)'
;MRNHISSTVSHKVTRRIVAADGYLDLRLPVQAIEELAAIESAGDMQPAVDYVMGQALMMHQQFDEAVEVLQRAAENIPAPFSQLAWTLLADCFREQGQDELAEVVEYFAEEPPELVAQHAAMMDYDEFNEFEQMSW
;
A
#
# COMPACT_ATOMS: atom_id res chain seq x y z
N MET A 1 -32.42 -6.90 -0.63
CA MET A 1 -32.25 -5.58 -1.28
C MET A 1 -30.77 -5.25 -1.23
N ARG A 2 -30.07 -5.26 -2.37
CA ARG A 2 -28.62 -5.01 -2.46
C ARG A 2 -28.44 -3.48 -2.53
N ASN A 3 -27.80 -2.89 -1.53
CA ASN A 3 -27.46 -1.47 -1.55
C ASN A 3 -26.50 -1.21 -2.71
N HIS A 4 -26.93 -0.41 -3.68
CA HIS A 4 -26.04 0.16 -4.67
C HIS A 4 -25.18 1.22 -3.96
N ILE A 5 -23.94 0.88 -3.64
CA ILE A 5 -22.93 1.87 -3.27
C ILE A 5 -22.61 2.61 -4.57
N SER A 6 -23.14 3.83 -4.71
CA SER A 6 -22.79 4.71 -5.82
C SER A 6 -21.40 5.27 -5.52
N SER A 7 -20.35 4.61 -6.01
CA SER A 7 -18.97 5.08 -5.95
C SER A 7 -18.80 6.33 -6.81
N THR A 8 -19.10 7.49 -6.23
CA THR A 8 -18.95 8.76 -6.94
C THR A 8 -17.55 9.29 -6.65
N VAL A 9 -16.64 9.13 -7.63
CA VAL A 9 -15.29 9.72 -7.58
C VAL A 9 -15.42 11.23 -7.43
N SER A 10 -14.88 11.77 -6.33
CA SER A 10 -14.97 13.20 -6.04
C SER A 10 -13.94 13.97 -6.87
N HIS A 11 -14.41 14.77 -7.84
CA HIS A 11 -13.54 15.64 -8.64
C HIS A 11 -12.67 16.58 -7.81
N LYS A 12 -13.15 17.01 -6.63
CA LYS A 12 -12.37 17.84 -5.71
C LYS A 12 -11.17 17.06 -5.17
N VAL A 13 -11.40 15.83 -4.71
CA VAL A 13 -10.35 14.94 -4.19
C VAL A 13 -9.35 14.60 -5.30
N THR A 14 -9.82 14.25 -6.50
CA THR A 14 -8.93 13.99 -7.64
C THR A 14 -8.02 15.18 -7.94
N ARG A 15 -8.54 16.42 -7.94
CA ARG A 15 -7.72 17.61 -8.18
C ARG A 15 -6.66 17.83 -7.12
N ARG A 16 -6.97 17.57 -5.85
CA ARG A 16 -6.00 17.70 -4.75
C ARG A 16 -4.89 16.66 -4.85
N ILE A 17 -5.24 15.40 -5.17
CA ILE A 17 -4.25 14.34 -5.42
C ILE A 17 -3.31 14.74 -6.56
N VAL A 18 -3.85 15.20 -7.70
CA VAL A 18 -3.03 15.65 -8.85
C VAL A 18 -2.16 16.86 -8.50
N ALA A 19 -2.66 17.79 -7.68
CA ALA A 19 -1.85 18.92 -7.23
C ALA A 19 -0.71 18.47 -6.30
N ALA A 20 -0.98 17.55 -5.36
CA ALA A 20 0.03 16.98 -4.48
C ALA A 20 1.11 16.23 -5.25
N ASP A 21 0.72 15.42 -6.22
CA ASP A 21 1.65 14.72 -7.14
C ASP A 21 2.55 15.72 -7.87
N GLY A 22 1.98 16.81 -8.40
CA GLY A 22 2.76 17.89 -9.00
C GLY A 22 3.71 18.60 -8.04
N TYR A 23 3.38 18.70 -6.74
CA TYR A 23 4.32 19.18 -5.73
C TYR A 23 5.46 18.20 -5.47
N LEU A 24 5.21 16.88 -5.52
CA LEU A 24 6.26 15.87 -5.39
C LEU A 24 7.25 15.90 -6.56
N ASP A 25 6.76 16.08 -7.80
CA ASP A 25 7.61 16.30 -8.98
C ASP A 25 8.56 17.49 -8.80
N LEU A 26 8.12 18.52 -8.08
CA LEU A 26 8.90 19.73 -7.77
C LEU A 26 9.73 19.61 -6.49
N ARG A 27 9.73 18.44 -5.83
CA ARG A 27 10.37 18.21 -4.52
C ARG A 27 9.91 19.18 -3.44
N LEU A 28 8.61 19.44 -3.40
CA LEU A 28 7.92 20.28 -2.42
C LEU A 28 7.03 19.42 -1.51
N PRO A 29 7.60 18.56 -0.65
CA PRO A 29 6.83 17.55 0.07
C PRO A 29 5.88 18.16 1.10
N VAL A 30 6.25 19.28 1.74
CA VAL A 30 5.38 19.95 2.72
C VAL A 30 4.08 20.43 2.06
N GLN A 31 4.17 21.02 0.86
CA GLN A 31 3.00 21.48 0.11
C GLN A 31 2.12 20.30 -0.35
N ALA A 32 2.72 19.17 -0.72
CA ALA A 32 1.97 17.95 -1.02
C ALA A 32 1.20 17.45 0.22
N ILE A 33 1.86 17.38 1.38
CA ILE A 33 1.25 16.99 2.66
C ILE A 33 0.09 17.92 3.02
N GLU A 34 0.30 19.24 2.96
CA GLU A 34 -0.75 20.23 3.26
C GLU A 34 -1.96 20.10 2.33
N GLU A 35 -1.72 19.90 1.03
CA GLU A 35 -2.79 19.76 0.04
C GLU A 35 -3.64 18.51 0.28
N LEU A 36 -3.00 17.39 0.64
CA LEU A 36 -3.68 16.14 0.95
C LEU A 36 -4.38 16.19 2.32
N ALA A 37 -3.77 16.81 3.33
CA ALA A 37 -4.36 16.98 4.66
C ALA A 37 -5.64 17.85 4.64
N ALA A 38 -5.80 18.68 3.60
CA ALA A 38 -7.01 19.48 3.38
C ALA A 38 -8.18 18.68 2.75
N ILE A 39 -8.05 17.36 2.60
CA ILE A 39 -9.13 16.44 2.23
C ILE A 39 -9.85 15.98 3.49
N GLU A 40 -11.09 16.42 3.69
CA GLU A 40 -11.91 16.02 4.85
C GLU A 40 -12.43 14.58 4.76
N SER A 41 -12.72 14.10 3.53
CA SER A 41 -13.19 12.74 3.28
C SER A 41 -12.91 12.36 1.83
N ALA A 42 -12.14 11.29 1.61
CA ALA A 42 -11.82 10.78 0.28
C ALA A 42 -12.73 9.62 -0.16
N GLY A 43 -13.46 8.99 0.76
CA GLY A 43 -14.31 7.82 0.47
C GLY A 43 -13.50 6.71 -0.21
N ASP A 44 -14.01 6.21 -1.34
CA ASP A 44 -13.35 5.17 -2.14
C ASP A 44 -11.97 5.57 -2.68
N MET A 45 -11.63 6.87 -2.66
CA MET A 45 -10.32 7.37 -3.07
C MET A 45 -9.29 7.41 -1.93
N GLN A 46 -9.67 7.03 -0.69
CA GLN A 46 -8.76 7.07 0.45
C GLN A 46 -7.46 6.30 0.22
N PRO A 47 -7.45 5.10 -0.40
CA PRO A 47 -6.19 4.39 -0.64
C PRO A 47 -5.22 5.16 -1.56
N ALA A 48 -5.76 5.91 -2.54
CA ALA A 48 -4.95 6.76 -3.41
C ALA A 48 -4.42 8.01 -2.66
N VAL A 49 -5.21 8.60 -1.77
CA VAL A 49 -4.76 9.69 -0.90
C VAL A 49 -3.63 9.21 0.02
N ASP A 50 -3.81 8.06 0.66
CA ASP A 50 -2.83 7.45 1.56
C ASP A 50 -1.51 7.13 0.82
N TYR A 51 -1.59 6.63 -0.41
CA TYR A 51 -0.41 6.37 -1.24
C TYR A 51 0.41 7.64 -1.54
N VAL A 52 -0.24 8.72 -2.01
CA VAL A 52 0.47 9.98 -2.31
C VAL A 52 0.95 10.67 -1.04
N MET A 53 0.20 10.56 0.06
CA MET A 53 0.63 11.06 1.37
C MET A 53 1.89 10.33 1.84
N GLY A 54 1.95 9.02 1.68
CA GLY A 54 3.12 8.20 2.01
C GLY A 54 4.36 8.65 1.25
N GLN A 55 4.25 8.84 -0.06
CA GLN A 55 5.36 9.38 -0.88
C GLN A 55 5.82 10.76 -0.38
N ALA A 56 4.89 11.64 -0.02
CA ALA A 56 5.19 12.97 0.46
C ALA A 56 5.93 12.94 1.81
N LEU A 57 5.46 12.10 2.74
CA LEU A 57 6.08 11.89 4.06
C LEU A 57 7.48 11.28 3.93
N MET A 58 7.66 10.28 3.06
CA MET A 58 8.98 9.71 2.74
C MET A 58 9.94 10.76 2.21
N MET A 59 9.51 11.57 1.25
CA MET A 59 10.33 12.65 0.70
C MET A 59 10.67 13.72 1.76
N HIS A 60 9.81 13.87 2.77
CA HIS A 60 10.06 14.70 3.94
C HIS A 60 10.84 14.01 5.07
N GLN A 61 11.28 12.75 4.88
CA GLN A 61 11.99 11.93 5.88
C GLN A 61 11.16 11.66 7.16
N GLN A 62 9.83 11.71 7.04
CA GLN A 62 8.89 11.32 8.10
C GLN A 62 8.50 9.85 7.92
N PHE A 63 9.46 8.96 8.15
CA PHE A 63 9.31 7.53 7.84
C PHE A 63 8.27 6.84 8.74
N ASP A 64 8.17 7.24 10.01
CA ASP A 64 7.23 6.63 10.95
C ASP A 64 5.78 6.86 10.50
N GLU A 65 5.44 8.10 10.15
CA GLU A 65 4.11 8.43 9.64
C GLU A 65 3.89 7.87 8.23
N ALA A 66 4.94 7.79 7.40
CA ALA A 66 4.86 7.21 6.06
C ALA A 66 4.48 5.72 6.11
N VAL A 67 5.08 4.95 7.01
CA VAL A 67 4.79 3.52 7.22
C VAL A 67 3.30 3.29 7.44
N GLU A 68 2.68 4.06 8.34
CA GLU A 68 1.27 3.90 8.68
C GLU A 68 0.33 4.15 7.48
N VAL A 69 0.58 5.20 6.70
CA VAL A 69 -0.26 5.54 5.54
C VAL A 69 -0.01 4.59 4.37
N LEU A 70 1.24 4.20 4.14
CA LEU A 70 1.62 3.29 3.05
C LEU A 70 1.08 1.88 3.28
N GLN A 71 1.10 1.39 4.52
CA GLN A 71 0.49 0.11 4.87
C GLN A 71 -1.01 0.11 4.52
N ARG A 72 -1.76 1.16 4.93
CA ARG A 72 -3.19 1.27 4.59
C ARG A 72 -3.41 1.34 3.08
N ALA A 73 -2.57 2.07 2.36
CA ALA A 73 -2.65 2.12 0.91
C ALA A 73 -2.44 0.73 0.29
N ALA A 74 -1.41 0.00 0.73
CA ALA A 74 -1.05 -1.30 0.19
C ALA A 74 -2.10 -2.39 0.46
N GLU A 75 -2.74 -2.36 1.64
CA GLU A 75 -3.82 -3.28 2.02
C GLU A 75 -5.13 -3.03 1.27
N ASN A 76 -5.39 -1.79 0.83
CA ASN A 76 -6.67 -1.41 0.24
C ASN A 76 -6.63 -1.15 -1.28
N ILE A 77 -5.45 -1.02 -1.87
CA ILE A 77 -5.30 -0.94 -3.33
C ILE A 77 -5.32 -2.38 -3.88
N PRO A 78 -6.15 -2.67 -4.90
CA PRO A 78 -6.15 -3.98 -5.54
C PRO A 78 -4.82 -4.28 -6.24
N ALA A 79 -4.39 -5.55 -6.19
CA ALA A 79 -3.28 -6.01 -7.02
C ALA A 79 -3.60 -5.86 -8.53
N PRO A 80 -2.59 -5.60 -9.37
CA PRO A 80 -1.16 -5.44 -9.06
C PRO A 80 -0.78 -4.02 -8.60
N PHE A 81 -1.74 -3.10 -8.49
CA PHE A 81 -1.44 -1.68 -8.24
C PHE A 81 -0.89 -1.41 -6.83
N SER A 82 -1.15 -2.28 -5.85
CA SER A 82 -0.61 -2.18 -4.48
C SER A 82 0.88 -2.47 -4.38
N GLN A 83 1.49 -3.09 -5.40
CA GLN A 83 2.93 -3.39 -5.44
C GLN A 83 3.77 -2.14 -5.15
N LEU A 84 3.40 -1.00 -5.74
CA LEU A 84 4.12 0.26 -5.53
C LEU A 84 4.06 0.73 -4.07
N ALA A 85 2.94 0.50 -3.38
CA ALA A 85 2.80 0.88 -1.98
C ALA A 85 3.62 -0.05 -1.08
N TRP A 86 3.67 -1.35 -1.38
CA TRP A 86 4.53 -2.30 -0.67
C TRP A 86 6.02 -1.99 -0.86
N THR A 87 6.44 -1.65 -2.08
CA THR A 87 7.84 -1.23 -2.34
C THR A 87 8.22 0.00 -1.53
N LEU A 88 7.38 1.04 -1.51
CA LEU A 88 7.65 2.24 -0.72
C LEU A 88 7.66 1.96 0.78
N LEU A 89 6.83 1.03 1.25
CA LEU A 89 6.84 0.61 2.64
C LEU A 89 8.15 -0.10 3.01
N ALA A 90 8.65 -0.97 2.14
CA ALA A 90 9.97 -1.59 2.31
C ALA A 90 11.10 -0.55 2.34
N ASP A 91 11.06 0.43 1.44
CA ASP A 91 12.02 1.55 1.43
C ASP A 91 11.99 2.33 2.75
N CYS A 92 10.81 2.58 3.34
CA CYS A 92 10.72 3.20 4.66
C CYS A 92 11.42 2.38 5.74
N PHE A 93 11.23 1.07 5.76
CA PHE A 93 11.88 0.19 6.72
C PHE A 93 13.40 0.19 6.55
N ARG A 94 13.91 0.21 5.30
CA ARG A 94 15.35 0.33 5.02
C ARG A 94 15.93 1.64 5.55
N GLU A 95 15.26 2.76 5.32
CA GLU A 95 15.69 4.08 5.82
C GLU A 95 15.69 4.15 7.36
N GLN A 96 14.85 3.36 8.03
CA GLN A 96 14.84 3.21 9.49
C GLN A 96 15.85 2.16 10.01
N GLY A 97 16.58 1.46 9.14
CA GLY A 97 17.51 0.38 9.50
C GLY A 97 16.84 -0.94 9.89
N GLN A 98 15.60 -1.17 9.46
CA GLN A 98 14.79 -2.36 9.72
C GLN A 98 14.81 -3.29 8.49
N ASP A 99 16.00 -3.70 8.05
CA ASP A 99 16.19 -4.47 6.80
C ASP A 99 15.40 -5.78 6.79
N GLU A 100 15.32 -6.50 7.92
CA GLU A 100 14.56 -7.75 8.03
C GLU A 100 13.06 -7.53 7.74
N LEU A 101 12.49 -6.40 8.16
CA LEU A 101 11.10 -6.06 7.89
C LEU A 101 10.91 -5.62 6.44
N ALA A 102 11.89 -4.92 5.86
CA ALA A 102 11.86 -4.56 4.45
C ALA A 102 11.80 -5.80 3.54
N GLU A 103 12.60 -6.82 3.82
CA GLU A 103 12.59 -8.10 3.07
C GLU A 103 11.24 -8.81 3.14
N VAL A 104 10.62 -8.84 4.32
CA VAL A 104 9.29 -9.44 4.50
C VAL A 104 8.24 -8.70 3.66
N VAL A 105 8.31 -7.36 3.63
CA VAL A 105 7.34 -6.53 2.91
C VAL A 105 7.54 -6.61 1.39
N GLU A 106 8.78 -6.72 0.92
CA GLU A 106 9.08 -6.89 -0.52
C GLU A 106 8.44 -8.14 -1.10
N TYR A 107 8.28 -9.22 -0.32
CA TYR A 107 7.57 -10.42 -0.76
C TYR A 107 6.12 -10.12 -1.22
N PHE A 108 5.42 -9.20 -0.55
CA PHE A 108 4.07 -8.76 -0.94
C PHE A 108 4.07 -7.84 -2.17
N ALA A 109 5.19 -7.21 -2.48
CA ALA A 109 5.36 -6.47 -3.72
C ALA A 109 5.58 -7.43 -4.91
N GLU A 110 6.28 -8.54 -4.71
CA GLU A 110 6.60 -9.50 -5.77
C GLU A 110 5.45 -10.46 -6.10
N GLU A 111 4.66 -10.88 -5.10
CA GLU A 111 3.52 -11.77 -5.30
C GLU A 111 2.18 -11.06 -5.07
N PRO A 112 1.22 -11.11 -6.02
CA PRO A 112 -0.16 -10.68 -5.77
C PRO A 112 -0.72 -11.40 -4.53
N PRO A 113 -1.46 -10.73 -3.62
CA PRO A 113 -2.00 -11.36 -2.41
C PRO A 113 -2.86 -12.61 -2.68
N GLU A 114 -3.49 -12.68 -3.86
CA GLU A 114 -4.23 -13.85 -4.33
C GLU A 114 -3.32 -15.05 -4.63
N LEU A 115 -2.10 -14.81 -5.10
CA LEU A 115 -1.06 -15.81 -5.31
C LEU A 115 -0.38 -16.18 -3.99
N VAL A 116 -0.13 -15.23 -3.07
CA VAL A 116 0.37 -15.55 -1.72
C VAL A 116 -0.61 -16.43 -0.95
N ALA A 117 -1.92 -16.14 -1.02
CA ALA A 117 -2.96 -16.96 -0.41
C ALA A 117 -3.05 -18.36 -1.06
N GLN A 118 -2.84 -18.46 -2.39
CA GLN A 118 -2.79 -19.74 -3.10
C GLN A 118 -1.51 -20.52 -2.80
N HIS A 119 -0.34 -19.88 -2.75
CA HIS A 119 0.94 -20.49 -2.38
C HIS A 119 0.93 -20.95 -0.93
N ALA A 120 0.43 -20.13 0.00
CA ALA A 120 0.26 -20.54 1.40
C ALA A 120 -0.67 -21.76 1.51
N ALA A 121 -1.79 -21.77 0.77
CA ALA A 121 -2.68 -22.92 0.71
C ALA A 121 -2.04 -24.15 0.03
N MET A 122 -1.13 -23.95 -0.92
CA MET A 122 -0.42 -25.02 -1.63
C MET A 122 0.73 -25.61 -0.81
N MET A 123 1.43 -24.78 -0.04
CA MET A 123 2.47 -25.19 0.92
C MET A 123 1.88 -26.00 2.09
N ASP A 124 0.67 -25.65 2.54
CA ASP A 124 -0.09 -26.42 3.55
C ASP A 124 -0.55 -27.80 2.99
N TYR A 125 -0.69 -27.93 1.66
CA TYR A 125 -1.04 -29.19 0.99
C TYR A 125 0.16 -30.14 0.80
N ASP A 126 1.37 -29.62 0.56
CA ASP A 126 2.58 -30.45 0.38
C ASP A 126 3.04 -31.07 1.70
N GLU A 127 2.90 -30.38 2.83
CA GLU A 127 3.24 -30.92 4.16
C GLU A 127 2.27 -32.04 4.60
N PHE A 128 1.02 -32.01 4.13
CA PHE A 128 0.01 -33.05 4.41
C PHE A 128 0.22 -34.33 3.56
N ASN A 129 0.78 -34.20 2.35
CA ASN A 129 0.91 -35.32 1.41
C ASN A 129 2.17 -36.18 1.66
N GLU A 130 3.21 -35.63 2.31
CA GLU A 130 4.33 -36.43 2.84
C GLU A 130 3.90 -37.32 4.02
N PHE A 131 2.90 -36.89 4.81
CA PHE A 131 2.36 -37.70 5.90
C PHE A 131 1.52 -38.89 5.42
N GLU A 132 0.76 -38.75 4.33
CA GLU A 132 -0.05 -39.85 3.77
C GLU A 132 0.76 -40.86 2.93
N GLN A 133 1.90 -40.47 2.33
CA GLN A 133 2.78 -41.41 1.62
C GLN A 133 3.71 -42.23 2.54
N MET A 134 3.77 -41.90 3.83
CA MET A 134 4.54 -42.61 4.86
C MET A 134 3.69 -43.53 5.74
N SER A 135 2.37 -43.60 5.55
CA SER A 135 1.51 -44.55 6.27
C SER A 135 1.36 -45.85 5.47
N TRP A 136 2.22 -46.83 5.78
CA TRP A 136 1.97 -48.26 5.53
C TRP A 136 1.30 -48.89 6.74
#